data_AF-A0ABD0P0E4-F1
#
_entry.id   AF-A0ABD0P0E4-F1
#
_cell.length_a   1.000
_cell.length_b   1.000
_cell.length_c   1.000
_cell.angle_alpha   90.00
_cell.angle_beta   90.00
_cell.angle_gamma   90.00
#
_symmetry.space_group_name_H-M   'P 1'
#
loop_
_entity.id
_entity.type
_entity.pdbx_description
1 polymer ?
#
loop_
_entity_poly.entity_id
_entity_poly.type
_entity_poly.pdbx_seq_one_letter_code
_entity_poly.pdbx_strand_id
1 'polypeptide(L)' 'MVTSGPRVVRIVKSESGYGFNVRGQVSEGGQLRSINGELYAPLQHVSAVLPGGAADRAGIVKGDRILEV' A
#
# COMPACT_ATOMS: atom_id res chain seq x y z
N MET A 1 4.05 -15.08 11.21
CA MET A 1 4.51 -13.90 11.96
C MET A 1 4.38 -12.70 11.05
N VAL A 2 3.60 -11.68 11.42
CA VAL A 2 3.58 -10.42 10.66
C VAL A 2 4.84 -9.65 11.06
N THR A 3 5.77 -9.45 10.13
CA THR A 3 6.93 -8.60 10.35
C THR A 3 6.44 -7.17 10.60
N SER A 4 6.68 -6.63 11.79
CA SER A 4 6.38 -5.23 12.09
C SER A 4 7.37 -4.34 11.36
N GLY A 5 6.95 -3.69 10.27
CA GLY A 5 7.78 -2.71 9.55
C GLY A 5 7.46 -2.62 8.05
N PRO A 6 8.10 -1.69 7.33
CA PRO A 6 8.03 -1.62 5.88
C PRO A 6 8.46 -2.93 5.22
N ARG A 7 7.87 -3.25 4.07
CA ARG A 7 8.23 -4.43 3.27
C ARG A 7 8.22 -4.09 1.79
N VAL A 8 9.14 -4.69 1.04
CA VAL A 8 9.17 -4.59 -0.42
C VAL A 8 8.34 -5.71 -1.02
N VAL A 9 7.47 -5.37 -1.96
CA VAL A 9 6.63 -6.32 -2.69
C VAL A 9 6.84 -6.13 -4.18
N ARG A 10 7.03 -7.23 -4.91
CA ARG A 10 7.09 -7.21 -6.37
C ARG A 10 5.79 -7.77 -6.93
N ILE A 11 5.10 -6.98 -7.77
CA ILE A 11 3.85 -7.38 -8.42
C ILE A 11 4.06 -7.34 -9.92
N VAL A 12 3.77 -8.45 -10.60
CA VAL A 12 3.74 -8.49 -12.07
C VAL A 12 2.31 -8.25 -12.53
N LYS A 13 2.12 -7.31 -13.47
CA LYS A 13 0.80 -6.98 -14.01
C LYS A 13 0.20 -8.20 -14.71
N SER A 14 -1.07 -8.50 -14.42
CA SER A 14 -1.86 -9.51 -15.12
C SER A 14 -2.83 -8.88 -16.12
N GLU A 15 -3.63 -9.69 -16.82
CA GLU A 15 -4.67 -9.20 -17.73
C GLU A 15 -5.68 -8.27 -17.03
N SER A 16 -6.03 -8.57 -15.77
CA SER A 16 -6.89 -7.72 -14.94
C SER A 16 -6.12 -6.58 -14.22
N GLY A 17 -4.91 -6.26 -14.67
CA GLY A 17 -4.02 -5.27 -14.04
C GLY A 17 -3.28 -5.82 -12.82
N TYR A 18 -2.91 -4.92 -11.89
CA TYR A 18 -2.25 -5.31 -10.63
C TYR A 18 -3.23 -5.83 -9.57
N GLY A 19 -4.53 -5.53 -9.69
CA GLY A 19 -5.56 -6.09 -8.79
C GLY A 19 -5.67 -5.41 -7.43
N PHE A 20 -5.41 -4.11 -7.33
CA PHE A 20 -5.68 -3.32 -6.13
C PHE A 20 -6.01 -1.86 -6.49
N ASN A 21 -6.67 -1.15 -5.58
CA ASN A 21 -7.02 0.26 -5.73
C ASN A 21 -6.24 1.12 -4.73
N VAL A 22 -5.70 2.25 -5.19
CA VAL A 22 -5.03 3.24 -4.34
C VAL A 22 -5.98 4.38 -4.00
N ARG A 23 -5.94 4.84 -2.75
CA ARG A 23 -6.68 6.01 -2.28
C ARG A 23 -5.81 6.86 -1.35
N GLY A 24 -6.05 8.16 -1.36
CA GLY A 24 -5.46 9.11 -0.42
C GLY A 24 -5.74 10.54 -0.85
N GLN A 25 -5.00 11.47 -0.26
CA GLN A 25 -5.14 12.89 -0.60
C GLN A 25 -4.66 13.18 -2.03
N VAL A 26 -5.23 14.23 -2.63
CA VAL A 26 -4.82 14.72 -3.95
C VAL A 26 -3.72 15.78 -3.81
N SER A 27 -3.74 16.54 -2.71
CA SER A 27 -2.75 17.59 -2.44
C SER A 27 -1.42 17.01 -1.97
N GLU A 28 -0.34 17.71 -2.31
CA GLU A 28 1.01 17.41 -1.83
C GLU A 28 1.23 17.92 -0.40
N GLY A 29 2.12 17.26 0.35
CA GLY A 29 2.48 17.65 1.72
C GLY A 29 1.37 17.35 2.74
N GLY A 30 1.39 18.07 3.87
CA GLY A 30 0.41 17.92 4.93
C GLY A 30 1.03 17.52 6.28
N GLN A 31 0.18 17.39 7.29
CA GLN A 31 0.63 17.11 8.66
C GLN A 31 1.29 15.73 8.76
N LEU A 32 2.48 15.69 9.37
CA LEU A 32 3.17 14.43 9.67
C LEU A 32 2.35 13.57 10.64
N ARG A 33 2.32 12.26 10.41
CA ARG A 33 1.64 11.28 11.25
C ARG A 33 2.62 10.25 11.76
N SER A 34 2.53 9.91 13.04
CA SER A 34 3.30 8.81 13.59
C SER A 34 2.71 7.47 13.17
N ILE A 35 3.54 6.62 12.57
CA ILE A 35 3.23 5.23 12.23
C ILE A 35 4.39 4.40 12.79
N ASN A 36 4.08 3.51 13.74
CA ASN A 36 5.07 2.67 14.43
C ASN A 36 6.25 3.46 15.04
N GLY A 37 5.98 4.67 15.57
CA GLY A 37 6.99 5.50 16.23
C GLY A 37 7.78 6.42 15.30
N GLU A 38 7.59 6.32 13.98
CA GLU A 38 8.26 7.16 12.99
C GLU A 38 7.26 8.13 12.33
N LEU A 39 7.72 9.34 12.02
CA LEU A 39 6.89 10.38 11.40
C LEU A 39 6.96 10.30 9.88
N TYR A 40 5.79 10.20 9.25
CA TYR A 40 5.66 10.21 7.80
C TYR A 40 4.74 11.34 7.35
N ALA A 41 5.04 11.92 6.18
CA ALA A 41 4.05 12.70 5.44
C ALA A 41 2.83 11.82 5.10
N PRO A 42 1.67 12.41 4.76
CA PRO A 42 0.49 11.60 4.49
C PRO A 42 0.71 10.65 3.29
N LEU A 43 0.61 9.35 3.56
CA LEU A 43 0.82 8.29 2.58
C LEU A 43 -0.48 7.90 1.88
N GLN A 44 -0.36 7.51 0.61
CA GLN A 44 -1.42 6.81 -0.11
C GLN A 44 -1.58 5.39 0.48
N HIS A 45 -2.75 4.80 0.38
CA HIS A 45 -3.01 3.46 0.90
C HIS A 45 -3.82 2.59 -0.05
N VAL A 46 -3.72 1.29 0.14
CA VAL A 46 -4.50 0.29 -0.59
C VAL A 46 -5.91 0.25 -0.02
N SER A 47 -6.89 0.65 -0.82
CA SER A 47 -8.30 0.76 -0.42
C SER A 47 -9.11 -0.52 -0.68
N ALA A 48 -8.69 -1.32 -1.67
CA ALA A 48 -9.28 -2.59 -2.03
C ALA A 48 -8.24 -3.48 -2.72
N VAL A 49 -8.39 -4.80 -2.58
CA VAL A 49 -7.57 -5.83 -3.24
C VAL A 49 -8.52 -6.81 -3.90
N LEU A 50 -8.26 -7.16 -5.16
CA LEU A 50 -9.02 -8.17 -5.91
C LEU A 50 -8.64 -9.56 -5.40
N PRO A 51 -9.58 -10.34 -4.83
CA PRO A 51 -9.29 -11.70 -4.36
C PRO A 51 -8.74 -12.59 -5.47
N GLY A 52 -7.66 -13.31 -5.19
CA GLY A 52 -6.94 -14.14 -6.15
C GLY A 52 -6.17 -13.36 -7.21
N GLY A 53 -6.20 -12.01 -7.22
CA GLY A 53 -5.49 -11.16 -8.17
C GLY A 53 -3.97 -11.11 -7.96
N ALA A 54 -3.26 -10.38 -8.82
CA ALA A 54 -1.80 -10.31 -8.75
C ALA A 54 -1.29 -9.72 -7.41
N ALA A 55 -1.90 -8.64 -6.93
CA ALA A 55 -1.56 -8.03 -5.65
C ALA A 55 -1.89 -8.93 -4.45
N ASP A 56 -3.02 -9.62 -4.47
CA ASP A 56 -3.41 -10.58 -3.41
C ASP A 56 -2.38 -11.71 -3.29
N ARG A 57 -1.99 -12.31 -4.43
CA ARG A 57 -0.94 -13.34 -4.46
C ARG A 57 0.45 -12.83 -4.06
N ALA A 58 0.71 -11.54 -4.24
CA ALA A 58 1.93 -10.89 -3.79
C ALA A 58 1.90 -10.48 -2.30
N GLY A 59 0.77 -10.72 -1.60
CA GLY A 59 0.61 -10.42 -0.19
C GLY A 59 0.31 -8.96 0.12
N ILE A 60 -0.23 -8.20 -0.84
CA ILE A 60 -0.79 -6.87 -0.57
C ILE A 60 -2.14 -7.03 0.11
N VAL A 61 -2.39 -6.22 1.14
CA VAL A 61 -3.64 -6.23 1.91
C VAL A 61 -4.26 -4.84 1.96
N LYS A 62 -5.59 -4.80 2.14
CA LYS A 62 -6.30 -3.54 2.40
C LYS A 62 -5.71 -2.86 3.63
N GLY A 63 -5.41 -1.57 3.50
CA GLY A 63 -4.80 -0.77 4.56
C GLY A 63 -3.27 -0.68 4.51
N ASP A 64 -2.60 -1.43 3.63
CA ASP A 64 -1.19 -1.19 3.35
C ASP A 64 -0.98 0.27 2.93
N ARG A 65 0.05 0.90 3.51
CA ARG A 65 0.46 2.26 3.18
C ARG A 65 1.64 2.19 2.23
N ILE A 66 1.57 2.97 1.15
CA ILE A 66 2.60 3.00 0.11
C ILE A 66 3.63 4.03 0.51
N LEU A 67 4.84 3.55 0.82
CA LEU A 67 5.97 4.39 1.18
C LEU A 67 6.78 4.79 -0.06
N GLU A 68 7.00 3.84 -0.96
CA GLU A 68 7.81 3.97 -2.18
C GLU A 68 7.15 3.17 -3.33
N VAL A 69 7.36 3.60 -4.57
CA VAL A 69 6.88 2.95 -5.82
C VAL A 69 8.00 2.86 -6.83
#